data_AF-A0A920PA16-F1
#
_entry.id   AF-A0A920PA16-F1
#
_cell.length_a   1.000
_cell.length_b   1.000
_cell.length_c   1.000
_cell.angle_alpha   90.00
_cell.angle_beta   90.00
_cell.angle_gamma   90.00
#
_symmetry.space_group_name_H-M   'P 1'
#
loop_
_entity.id
_entity.type
_entity.pdbx_description
1 polymer ?
#
loop_
_entity_poly.entity_id
_entity_poly.type
_entity_poly.pdbx_seq_one_letter_code
_entity_poly.pdbx_strand_id
1 'polypeptide(L)'
;MAHGGIAFGPHPRSYRKSIPTRMRRQAVRCVLSEKVRSGSLICIDNFDIVDGKTKSMVQILKNLGITGSALVITPEPNKDLIQAAHNIDKIWTLPINQLNANDLLRRQTVLITQSAAEQAAIIWDAVPTRGGRRLENGQNPVDLASETVEQTGEEETPRPRRRRTTTKPTEAE
;
A
#
# COMPACT_ATOMS: atom_id res chain seq x y z
N MET A 1 -9.36 37.72 -45.77
CA MET A 1 -8.21 36.84 -45.48
C MET A 1 -8.65 35.81 -44.45
N ALA A 2 -8.78 34.55 -44.85
CA ALA A 2 -8.73 33.47 -43.86
C ALA A 2 -7.32 33.52 -43.25
N HIS A 3 -7.19 33.48 -41.91
CA HIS A 3 -5.96 33.62 -41.10
C HIS A 3 -5.54 35.04 -40.64
N GLY A 4 -6.47 35.96 -40.40
CA GLY A 4 -6.17 37.21 -39.68
C GLY A 4 -5.69 36.96 -38.23
N GLY A 5 -4.83 37.85 -37.70
CA GLY A 5 -4.27 37.73 -36.35
C GLY A 5 -5.33 37.78 -35.24
N ILE A 6 -5.21 36.91 -34.24
CA ILE A 6 -6.13 36.82 -33.10
C ILE A 6 -5.67 37.82 -32.03
N ALA A 7 -6.44 38.90 -31.81
CA ALA A 7 -6.11 39.96 -30.86
C ALA A 7 -6.00 39.46 -29.40
N PHE A 8 -6.77 38.43 -29.04
CA PHE A 8 -6.71 37.75 -27.74
C PHE A 8 -6.43 36.26 -27.94
N GLY A 9 -5.19 35.94 -28.30
CA GLY A 9 -4.72 34.56 -28.34
C GLY A 9 -4.59 33.94 -26.94
N PRO A 10 -4.49 32.61 -26.84
CA PRO A 10 -4.29 31.94 -25.56
C PRO A 10 -2.96 32.36 -24.95
N HIS A 11 -3.02 33.07 -23.83
CA HIS A 11 -1.84 33.41 -23.05
C HIS A 11 -1.50 32.26 -22.10
N PRO A 12 -0.23 31.82 -22.01
CA PRO A 12 0.16 30.79 -21.05
C PRO A 12 -0.21 31.24 -19.62
N ARG A 13 -0.97 30.40 -18.91
CA ARG A 13 -1.39 30.62 -17.53
C ARG A 13 -1.22 29.35 -16.72
N SER A 14 -0.77 29.49 -15.48
CA SER A 14 -0.77 28.39 -14.51
C SER A 14 -2.16 28.20 -13.90
N TYR A 15 -2.67 26.97 -13.94
CA TYR A 15 -3.91 26.56 -13.29
C TYR A 15 -3.69 25.86 -11.93
N ARG A 16 -2.46 25.85 -11.41
CA ARG A 16 -2.14 25.20 -10.14
C ARG A 16 -2.88 25.90 -8.99
N LYS A 17 -3.67 25.12 -8.24
CA LYS A 17 -4.32 25.54 -6.99
C LYS A 17 -3.90 24.58 -5.88
N SER A 18 -3.52 25.11 -4.73
CA SER A 18 -3.18 24.30 -3.55
C SER A 18 -4.45 23.83 -2.84
N ILE A 19 -4.49 22.55 -2.47
CA ILE A 19 -5.62 21.94 -1.77
C ILE A 19 -5.14 21.46 -0.40
N PRO A 20 -5.88 21.73 0.70
CA PRO A 20 -5.50 21.25 2.02
C PRO A 20 -5.35 19.73 2.08
N THR A 21 -4.33 19.25 2.80
CA THR A 21 -4.06 17.81 2.96
C THR A 21 -5.24 17.06 3.59
N ARG A 22 -5.96 17.70 4.53
CA ARG A 22 -7.17 17.12 5.16
C ARG A 22 -8.26 16.84 4.14
N MET A 23 -8.49 17.74 3.19
CA MET A 23 -9.48 17.55 2.13
C MET A 23 -9.08 16.41 1.19
N ARG A 24 -7.78 16.29 0.85
CA ARG A 24 -7.27 15.18 0.03
C ARG A 24 -7.49 13.81 0.70
N ARG A 25 -7.19 13.71 2.00
CA ARG A 25 -7.42 12.49 2.79
C ARG A 25 -8.92 12.15 2.90
N GLN A 26 -9.76 13.16 3.13
CA GLN A 26 -11.20 12.97 3.19
C GLN A 26 -11.77 12.43 1.86
N ALA A 27 -11.28 12.94 0.73
CA ALA A 27 -11.71 12.45 -0.59
C ALA A 27 -11.45 10.95 -0.75
N VAL A 28 -10.28 10.45 -0.33
CA VAL A 28 -9.96 9.01 -0.38
C VAL A 28 -10.94 8.20 0.47
N ARG A 29 -11.20 8.64 1.71
CA ARG A 29 -12.17 7.98 2.61
C ARG A 29 -13.58 7.94 2.02
N CYS A 30 -14.05 9.05 1.46
CA CYS A 30 -15.35 9.12 0.80
C CYS A 30 -15.46 8.14 -0.37
N VAL A 31 -14.44 8.09 -1.23
CA VAL A 31 -14.44 7.19 -2.39
C VAL A 31 -14.41 5.72 -1.95
N LEU A 32 -13.62 5.37 -0.94
CA LEU A 32 -13.59 4.00 -0.42
C LEU A 32 -14.91 3.60 0.22
N SER A 33 -15.54 4.50 0.98
CA SER A 33 -16.89 4.27 1.53
C SER A 33 -17.91 4.01 0.42
N GLU A 34 -17.83 4.73 -0.69
CA GLU A 34 -18.69 4.52 -1.86
C GLU A 34 -18.39 3.17 -2.55
N LYS A 35 -17.12 2.77 -2.65
CA LYS A 35 -16.72 1.46 -3.22
C LYS A 35 -17.22 0.29 -2.38
N VAL A 36 -17.20 0.42 -1.05
CA VAL A 36 -17.80 -0.56 -0.14
C VAL A 36 -19.32 -0.61 -0.33
N ARG A 37 -19.99 0.55 -0.37
CA ARG A 37 -21.45 0.63 -0.57
C ARG A 37 -21.90 0.02 -1.89
N SER A 38 -21.11 0.19 -2.94
CA SER A 38 -21.37 -0.38 -4.27
C SER A 38 -20.91 -1.83 -4.43
N GLY A 39 -20.33 -2.45 -3.39
CA GLY A 39 -19.82 -3.84 -3.46
C GLY A 39 -18.66 -4.02 -4.44
N SER A 40 -18.00 -2.94 -4.85
CA SER A 40 -16.90 -2.95 -5.82
C SER A 40 -15.51 -3.03 -5.18
N LEU A 41 -15.44 -3.17 -3.85
CA LEU A 41 -14.22 -3.39 -3.10
C LEU A 41 -14.13 -4.87 -2.70
N ILE A 42 -13.04 -5.52 -3.08
CA ILE A 42 -12.77 -6.93 -2.77
C ILE A 42 -11.49 -7.00 -1.94
N CYS A 43 -11.57 -7.66 -0.78
CA CYS A 43 -10.43 -7.92 0.08
C CYS A 43 -9.89 -9.34 -0.17
N ILE A 44 -8.57 -9.48 -0.20
CA ILE A 44 -7.86 -10.76 -0.34
C ILE A 44 -6.80 -10.84 0.75
N ASP A 45 -6.47 -12.04 1.23
CA ASP A 45 -5.38 -12.20 2.18
C ASP A 45 -4.03 -11.87 1.53
N ASN A 46 -3.57 -12.70 0.57
CA ASN A 46 -2.26 -12.55 -0.07
C ASN A 46 -2.24 -12.94 -1.55
N PHE A 47 -1.13 -12.64 -2.21
CA PHE A 47 -0.88 -12.81 -3.65
C PHE A 47 0.23 -13.81 -3.97
N ASP A 48 0.53 -14.74 -3.06
CA ASP A 48 1.75 -15.58 -3.09
C ASP A 48 1.89 -16.49 -4.33
N ILE A 49 0.86 -16.59 -5.16
CA ILE A 49 0.80 -17.46 -6.34
C ILE A 49 1.27 -16.75 -7.63
N VAL A 50 1.67 -15.47 -7.56
CA VAL A 50 2.04 -14.70 -8.76
C VAL A 50 3.54 -14.85 -9.08
N ASP A 51 3.87 -15.83 -9.93
CA ASP A 51 5.22 -16.07 -10.49
C ASP A 51 5.69 -14.98 -11.49
N GLY A 52 5.19 -13.75 -11.41
CA GLY A 52 5.45 -12.70 -12.40
C GLY A 52 4.78 -12.90 -13.76
N LYS A 53 3.99 -13.97 -13.93
CA LYS A 53 3.33 -14.33 -15.20
C LYS A 53 1.93 -13.74 -15.32
N THR A 54 1.68 -13.06 -16.44
CA THR A 54 0.36 -12.51 -16.79
C THR A 54 -0.75 -13.56 -16.80
N LYS A 55 -0.45 -14.81 -17.18
CA LYS A 55 -1.44 -15.90 -17.18
C LYS A 55 -2.01 -16.18 -15.78
N SER A 56 -1.14 -16.21 -14.77
CA SER A 56 -1.55 -16.44 -13.37
C SER A 56 -2.44 -15.30 -12.88
N MET A 57 -2.08 -14.04 -13.20
CA MET A 57 -2.89 -12.86 -12.87
C MET A 57 -4.26 -12.90 -13.56
N VAL A 58 -4.33 -13.24 -14.85
CA VAL A 58 -5.60 -13.38 -15.58
C VAL A 58 -6.50 -14.46 -14.96
N GLN A 59 -5.93 -15.57 -14.51
CA GLN A 59 -6.69 -16.62 -13.82
C GLN A 59 -7.27 -16.12 -12.49
N ILE A 60 -6.48 -15.41 -11.68
CA ILE A 60 -6.96 -14.81 -10.42
C ILE A 60 -8.13 -13.86 -10.70
N LEU A 61 -7.96 -12.93 -11.65
CA LEU A 61 -9.00 -11.95 -11.98
C LEU A 61 -10.29 -12.60 -12.49
N LYS A 62 -10.17 -13.67 -13.28
CA LYS A 62 -11.33 -14.46 -13.75
C LYS A 62 -12.02 -15.18 -12.61
N ASN A 63 -11.27 -15.79 -11.69
CA ASN A 63 -11.83 -16.47 -10.51
C ASN A 63 -12.57 -15.50 -9.60
N LEU A 64 -12.13 -14.25 -9.54
CA LEU A 64 -12.80 -13.17 -8.80
C LEU A 64 -13.94 -12.50 -9.58
N GLY A 65 -14.22 -12.93 -10.82
CA GLY A 65 -15.31 -12.39 -11.63
C GLY A 65 -15.09 -10.95 -12.13
N ILE A 66 -13.84 -10.49 -12.17
CA ILE A 66 -13.51 -9.11 -12.52
C ILE A 66 -13.41 -8.99 -14.05
N THR A 67 -14.43 -8.39 -14.66
CA THR A 67 -14.54 -8.24 -16.12
C THR A 67 -14.22 -6.82 -16.62
N GLY A 68 -14.02 -5.88 -15.69
CA GLY A 68 -13.83 -4.46 -15.98
C GLY A 68 -12.45 -3.91 -15.59
N SER A 69 -12.41 -2.62 -15.26
CA SER A 69 -11.20 -1.97 -14.77
C SER A 69 -10.95 -2.27 -13.30
N ALA A 70 -9.73 -2.68 -12.97
CA ALA A 70 -9.34 -3.06 -11.63
C ALA A 70 -8.12 -2.28 -11.13
N LEU A 71 -8.17 -1.87 -9.87
CA LEU A 71 -7.01 -1.36 -9.15
C LEU A 71 -6.62 -2.37 -8.07
N VAL A 72 -5.41 -2.91 -8.18
CA VAL A 72 -4.81 -3.79 -7.18
C VAL A 72 -3.96 -2.96 -6.22
N ILE A 73 -4.25 -3.05 -4.93
CA ILE A 73 -3.59 -2.31 -3.86
C ILE A 73 -2.79 -3.28 -3.00
N THR A 74 -1.49 -3.01 -2.87
CA THR A 74 -0.54 -3.79 -2.06
C THR A 74 0.04 -2.94 -0.93
N PRO A 75 0.55 -3.54 0.16
CA PRO A 75 1.22 -2.78 1.21
C PRO A 75 2.52 -2.17 0.67
N GLU A 76 3.31 -3.00 -0.01
CA GLU A 76 4.58 -2.64 -0.62
C GLU A 76 4.58 -2.92 -2.13
N PRO A 77 5.48 -2.27 -2.89
CA PRO A 77 5.64 -2.55 -4.32
C PRO A 77 6.26 -3.93 -4.53
N ASN A 78 5.46 -4.89 -4.98
CA ASN A 78 5.94 -6.22 -5.38
C ASN A 78 6.20 -6.25 -6.90
N LYS A 79 7.44 -6.56 -7.30
CA LYS A 79 7.88 -6.59 -8.71
C LYS A 79 7.14 -7.62 -9.54
N ASP A 80 6.90 -8.81 -9.00
CA ASP A 80 6.25 -9.90 -9.73
C ASP A 80 4.79 -9.55 -10.02
N LEU A 81 4.09 -8.96 -9.05
CA LEU A 81 2.73 -8.46 -9.24
C LEU A 81 2.66 -7.34 -10.27
N ILE A 82 3.57 -6.37 -10.19
CA ILE A 82 3.65 -5.26 -11.14
C ILE A 82 3.90 -5.82 -12.55
N GLN A 83 4.87 -6.72 -12.71
CA GLN A 83 5.19 -7.33 -14.00
C GLN A 83 4.03 -8.13 -14.57
N ALA A 84 3.35 -8.92 -13.74
CA ALA A 84 2.21 -9.72 -14.17
C ALA A 84 1.02 -8.85 -14.62
N ALA A 85 0.77 -7.73 -13.92
CA ALA A 85 -0.33 -6.81 -14.21
C ALA A 85 -0.03 -5.82 -15.35
N HIS A 86 1.23 -5.44 -15.57
CA HIS A 86 1.63 -4.36 -16.49
C HIS A 86 1.14 -4.59 -17.94
N ASN A 87 1.06 -5.84 -18.38
CA ASN A 87 0.65 -6.19 -19.74
C ASN A 87 -0.87 -6.41 -19.89
N ILE A 88 -1.66 -6.29 -18.81
CA ILE A 88 -3.12 -6.48 -18.86
C ILE A 88 -3.80 -5.13 -18.97
N ASP A 89 -4.61 -4.96 -20.01
CA ASP A 89 -5.39 -3.75 -20.20
C ASP A 89 -6.35 -3.50 -19.03
N LYS A 90 -6.46 -2.22 -18.65
CA LYS A 90 -7.38 -1.73 -17.62
C LYS A 90 -7.10 -2.27 -16.20
N ILE A 91 -5.89 -2.76 -15.95
CA ILE A 91 -5.45 -3.21 -14.64
C ILE A 91 -4.26 -2.36 -14.21
N TRP A 92 -4.33 -1.88 -12.98
CA TRP A 92 -3.27 -1.09 -12.38
C TRP A 92 -2.91 -1.65 -11.02
N THR A 93 -1.63 -1.59 -10.68
CA THR A 93 -1.11 -1.92 -9.36
C THR A 93 -0.59 -0.66 -8.71
N LEU A 94 -0.98 -0.40 -7.46
CA LEU A 94 -0.45 0.71 -6.66
C LEU A 94 -0.14 0.25 -5.23
N PRO A 95 1.00 0.65 -4.66
CA PRO A 95 1.20 0.51 -3.22
C PRO A 95 0.31 1.51 -2.47
N ILE A 96 -0.06 1.18 -1.22
CA ILE A 96 -0.96 2.01 -0.40
C ILE A 96 -0.45 3.45 -0.23
N ASN A 97 0.87 3.63 -0.16
CA ASN A 97 1.52 4.94 0.01
C ASN A 97 1.31 5.89 -1.18
N GLN A 98 1.01 5.37 -2.37
CA GLN A 98 0.81 6.17 -3.60
C GLN A 98 -0.67 6.32 -3.97
N LEU A 99 -1.58 5.88 -3.11
CA LEU A 99 -3.01 5.85 -3.41
C LEU A 99 -3.62 7.26 -3.47
N ASN A 100 -4.29 7.58 -4.58
CA ASN A 100 -5.00 8.84 -4.77
C ASN A 100 -6.50 8.64 -4.99
N ALA A 101 -7.30 9.66 -4.67
CA ALA A 101 -8.75 9.63 -4.89
C ALA A 101 -9.13 9.52 -6.38
N ASN A 102 -8.40 10.21 -7.27
CA ASN A 102 -8.59 10.07 -8.72
C ASN A 102 -8.39 8.63 -9.16
N ASP A 103 -7.43 7.93 -8.53
CA ASP A 103 -7.13 6.59 -8.94
C ASP A 103 -8.25 5.62 -8.61
N LEU A 104 -8.82 5.74 -7.41
CA LEU A 104 -9.96 4.96 -6.96
C LEU A 104 -11.25 5.26 -7.75
N LEU A 105 -11.46 6.51 -8.18
CA LEU A 105 -12.65 6.90 -8.94
C LEU A 105 -12.64 6.37 -10.37
N ARG A 106 -11.48 6.34 -11.04
CA ARG A 106 -11.36 5.92 -12.44
C ARG A 106 -11.53 4.42 -12.64
N ARG A 107 -11.23 3.60 -11.63
CA ARG A 107 -11.32 2.14 -11.71
C ARG A 107 -12.66 1.68 -11.13
N GLN A 108 -13.24 0.66 -11.74
CA GLN A 108 -14.54 0.12 -11.31
C GLN A 108 -14.36 -0.68 -10.03
N THR A 109 -13.48 -1.68 -10.06
CA THR A 109 -13.22 -2.59 -8.94
C THR A 109 -11.90 -2.24 -8.25
N VAL A 110 -11.89 -2.32 -6.92
CA VAL A 110 -10.69 -2.15 -6.10
C VAL A 110 -10.41 -3.48 -5.40
N LEU A 111 -9.25 -4.05 -5.69
CA LEU A 111 -8.69 -5.18 -4.97
C LEU A 111 -7.72 -4.64 -3.92
N ILE A 112 -7.87 -5.04 -2.66
CA ILE A 112 -6.95 -4.66 -1.59
C ILE A 112 -6.54 -5.89 -0.82
N THR A 113 -5.25 -6.00 -0.47
CA THR A 113 -4.82 -7.05 0.45
C THR A 113 -5.17 -6.69 1.89
N GLN A 114 -5.33 -7.68 2.76
CA GLN A 114 -5.61 -7.45 4.18
C GLN A 114 -4.55 -6.54 4.81
N SER A 115 -3.27 -6.85 4.60
CA SER A 115 -2.16 -6.05 5.15
C SER A 115 -2.17 -4.61 4.62
N ALA A 116 -2.58 -4.40 3.37
CA ALA A 116 -2.72 -3.05 2.82
C ALA A 116 -3.88 -2.29 3.46
N ALA A 117 -4.99 -2.96 3.77
CA ALA A 117 -6.15 -2.34 4.43
C ALA A 117 -5.82 -1.90 5.87
N GLU A 118 -5.04 -2.69 6.60
CA GLU A 118 -4.57 -2.34 7.94
C GLU A 118 -3.63 -1.13 7.91
N GLN A 119 -2.64 -1.11 7.01
CA GLN A 119 -1.77 0.04 6.80
C GLN A 119 -2.55 1.30 6.39
N ALA A 120 -3.56 1.14 5.54
CA ALA A 120 -4.42 2.23 5.09
C ALA A 120 -5.16 2.89 6.27
N ALA A 121 -5.65 2.08 7.22
CA ALA A 121 -6.29 2.58 8.43
C ALA A 121 -5.33 3.46 9.24
N ILE A 122 -4.10 3.01 9.46
CA ILE A 122 -3.07 3.75 10.20
C ILE A 122 -2.73 5.08 9.51
N ILE A 123 -2.47 5.04 8.20
CA ILE A 123 -2.07 6.23 7.42
C ILE A 123 -3.17 7.29 7.43
N TRP A 124 -4.43 6.89 7.28
CA TRP A 124 -5.52 7.83 7.19
C TRP A 124 -6.04 8.27 8.54
N ASP A 125 -5.99 7.43 9.58
CA ASP A 125 -6.47 7.78 10.92
C ASP A 125 -5.52 8.69 11.72
N ALA A 126 -4.27 8.85 11.25
CA ALA A 126 -3.34 9.86 11.75
C ALA A 126 -3.82 11.30 11.43
N VAL A 127 -4.87 11.76 12.10
CA VAL A 127 -5.32 13.15 12.12
C VAL A 127 -4.48 13.87 13.18
N PRO A 128 -3.63 14.84 12.84
CA PRO A 128 -3.09 15.74 13.84
C PRO A 128 -4.26 16.60 14.34
N THR A 129 -4.89 16.16 15.43
CA THR A 129 -5.84 16.94 16.20
C THR A 129 -5.11 18.20 16.65
N ARG A 130 -5.65 19.38 16.30
CA ARG A 130 -5.08 20.67 16.73
C ARG A 130 -5.32 20.75 18.24
N GLY A 131 -4.30 20.40 19.03
CA GLY A 131 -4.39 20.22 20.50
C GLY A 131 -4.36 18.78 21.02
N GLY A 132 -4.02 17.78 20.20
CA GLY A 132 -3.92 16.38 20.63
C GLY A 132 -2.59 16.05 21.31
N ARG A 133 -2.67 15.55 22.55
CA ARG A 133 -1.58 15.05 23.40
C ARG A 133 -0.46 14.39 22.59
N ARG A 134 0.77 14.89 22.80
CA ARG A 134 2.00 14.16 22.48
C ARG A 134 1.95 12.84 23.24
N LEU A 135 1.87 11.71 22.53
CA LEU A 135 2.18 10.42 23.14
C LEU A 135 3.61 10.53 23.67
N GLU A 136 3.83 10.15 24.93
CA GLU A 136 5.08 10.45 25.67
C GLU A 136 6.32 9.83 25.00
N ASN A 137 6.12 8.80 24.18
CA ASN A 137 7.15 8.21 23.34
C ASN A 137 6.97 8.76 21.93
N GLY A 138 7.82 9.71 21.55
CA GLY A 138 7.78 10.41 20.26
C GLY A 138 8.15 9.56 19.04
N GLN A 139 7.59 8.36 18.92
CA GLN A 139 7.74 7.48 17.77
C GLN A 139 6.49 7.52 16.90
N ASN A 140 6.71 7.71 15.60
CA ASN A 140 5.69 7.65 14.58
C ASN A 140 5.29 6.16 14.40
N PRO A 141 4.01 5.79 14.31
CA PRO A 141 3.60 4.39 14.17
C PRO A 141 4.13 3.69 12.90
N VAL A 142 4.61 4.46 11.92
CA VAL A 142 5.30 3.94 10.72
C VAL A 142 6.72 3.46 10.99
N ASP A 143 7.40 3.94 12.05
CA ASP A 143 8.76 3.53 12.40
C ASP A 143 8.78 2.20 13.19
N LEU A 144 7.73 1.94 13.99
CA LEU A 144 7.58 0.71 14.79
C LEU A 144 7.36 -0.55 13.92
N ALA A 145 6.74 -0.37 12.76
CA ALA A 145 6.43 -1.46 11.84
C ALA A 145 7.66 -1.93 11.05
N SER A 146 8.60 -1.03 10.73
CA SER A 146 9.90 -1.39 10.15
C SER A 146 10.76 -2.25 11.09
N GLU A 147 10.68 -2.02 12.40
CA GLU A 147 11.43 -2.82 13.39
C GLU A 147 10.85 -4.22 13.61
N THR A 148 9.54 -4.41 13.39
CA THR A 148 8.88 -5.71 13.59
C THR A 148 9.14 -6.68 12.42
N VAL A 149 9.38 -6.15 11.22
CA VAL A 149 9.71 -6.94 10.01
C VAL A 149 11.16 -7.42 10.02
N GLU A 150 12.10 -6.63 10.58
CA GLU A 150 13.51 -7.04 10.67
C GLU A 150 13.74 -8.17 11.70
N GLN A 151 12.89 -8.29 12.73
CA GLN A 151 13.05 -9.32 13.77
C GLN A 151 12.43 -10.68 13.44
N THR A 152 11.66 -10.80 12.35
CA THR A 152 11.07 -12.09 11.93
C THR A 152 11.96 -12.84 10.93
N GLY A 153 13.13 -12.30 10.57
CA GLY A 153 14.04 -12.84 9.55
C GLY A 153 15.25 -13.65 10.02
N GLU A 154 15.49 -13.81 11.33
CA GLU A 154 16.62 -14.60 11.84
C GLU A 154 16.13 -15.87 12.55
N GLU A 155 15.83 -16.90 11.75
CA GLU A 155 15.72 -18.28 12.23
C GLU A 155 17.13 -18.82 12.52
N GLU A 156 17.60 -18.61 13.75
CA GLU A 156 18.87 -19.14 14.24
C GLU A 156 18.80 -20.69 14.35
N THR A 157 19.27 -21.40 13.31
CA THR A 157 19.51 -22.85 13.39
C THR A 157 20.32 -23.22 14.65
N PRO A 158 19.84 -24.10 15.56
CA PRO A 158 20.56 -24.37 16.80
C PRO A 158 21.80 -25.25 16.55
N ARG A 159 22.99 -24.69 16.80
CA ARG A 159 24.26 -25.42 16.83
C ARG A 159 24.30 -26.42 18.00
N PRO A 160 24.89 -27.63 17.84
CA PRO A 160 24.84 -28.66 18.88
C PRO A 160 25.67 -28.29 20.12
N ARG A 161 25.06 -28.46 21.32
CA ARG A 161 25.68 -28.20 22.63
C ARG A 161 26.89 -29.10 22.89
N ARG A 162 28.08 -28.52 22.95
CA ARG A 162 29.34 -29.15 23.41
C ARG A 162 29.29 -29.35 24.93
N ARG A 163 29.31 -30.61 25.40
CA ARG A 163 29.44 -30.98 26.83
C ARG A 163 30.70 -30.34 27.42
N ARG A 164 30.55 -29.52 28.47
CA ARG A 164 31.68 -29.11 29.33
C ARG A 164 31.85 -30.16 30.43
N THR A 165 33.03 -30.74 30.51
CA THR A 165 33.50 -31.58 31.62
C THR A 165 33.68 -30.72 32.87
N THR A 166 33.09 -31.14 33.99
CA THR A 166 33.25 -30.50 35.30
C THR A 166 34.57 -30.93 35.95
N THR A 167 35.50 -29.99 36.16
CA THR A 167 36.60 -30.15 37.12
C THR A 167 36.16 -29.67 38.50
N LYS A 168 36.33 -30.53 39.52
CA LYS A 168 36.06 -30.26 40.94
C LYS A 168 36.91 -29.09 41.48
N PRO A 169 36.39 -28.26 42.39
CA PRO A 169 37.22 -27.33 43.17
C PRO A 169 37.90 -28.06 44.34
N THR A 170 39.20 -27.79 44.52
CA THR A 170 40.03 -28.19 45.66
C THR A 170 39.85 -27.17 46.79
N GLU A 171 39.51 -27.64 47.99
CA GLU A 171 39.52 -26.89 49.25
C GLU A 171 40.96 -26.63 49.70
N ALA A 172 41.29 -25.40 50.14
CA ALA A 172 42.26 -25.14 51.20
C ALA A 172 42.27 -23.65 51.60
N GLU A 173 42.06 -23.45 52.91
CA GLU A 173 42.45 -22.37 53.85
C GLU A 173 41.93 -20.93 53.66
#